data_AF-A0A945PIL7-F1
#
_entry.id   AF-A0A945PIL7-F1
#
_cell.length_a   1.000
_cell.length_b   1.000
_cell.length_c   1.000
_cell.angle_alpha   90.00
_cell.angle_beta   90.00
_cell.angle_gamma   90.00
#
_symmetry.space_group_name_H-M   'P 1'
#
loop_
_entity.id
_entity.type
_entity.pdbx_description
1 polymer ?
#
loop_
_entity_poly.entity_id
_entity_poly.type
_entity_poly.pdbx_seq_one_letter_code
_entity_poly.pdbx_strand_id
1 'polypeptide(L)' 'MKSHKDLLVWRKSMDLVTEIYRFTQSFPEQEKYGLTSQLRRAAVSVPSNIAEGAARNSKKDFARFLY' A
#
# COMPACT_ATOMS: atom_id res chain seq x y z
N MET A 1 8.25 -13.17 17.14
CA MET A 1 8.05 -13.01 15.69
C MET A 1 7.88 -11.52 15.42
N LYS A 2 8.77 -10.87 14.65
CA LYS A 2 8.57 -9.46 14.27
C LYS A 2 7.49 -9.42 13.21
N SER A 3 6.41 -8.69 13.46
CA SER A 3 5.29 -8.54 12.52
C SER A 3 5.66 -7.57 11.41
N HIS A 4 5.03 -7.65 10.24
CA HIS A 4 5.15 -6.59 9.22
C HIS A 4 4.73 -5.22 9.77
N LYS A 5 3.86 -5.20 10.79
CA LYS A 5 3.44 -3.99 11.51
C LYS A 5 4.60 -3.27 12.22
N ASP A 6 5.68 -3.98 12.52
CA ASP A 6 6.88 -3.42 13.13
C ASP A 6 7.77 -2.69 12.11
N LEU A 7 7.58 -2.95 10.81
CA LEU A 7 8.35 -2.33 9.73
C LEU A 7 7.95 -0.86 9.56
N LEU A 8 8.93 0.04 9.64
CA LEU A 8 8.70 1.47 9.41
C LEU A 8 8.13 1.74 8.01
N VAL A 9 8.61 1.00 7.00
CA VAL A 9 8.12 1.12 5.63
C VAL A 9 6.64 0.74 5.52
N TRP A 10 6.19 -0.31 6.22
CA TRP A 10 4.78 -0.69 6.24
C TRP A 10 3.91 0.40 6.87
N ARG A 11 4.34 0.96 8.01
CA ARG A 11 3.64 2.08 8.67
C ARG A 11 3.52 3.30 7.75
N LYS A 12 4.61 3.73 7.13
CA LYS A 12 4.59 4.83 6.15
C LYS A 12 3.70 4.55 4.94
N SER A 13 3.59 3.29 4.54
CA SER A 13 2.70 2.87 3.44
C SER A 13 1.23 2.98 3.84
N MET A 14 0.88 2.66 5.09
CA MET A 14 -0.48 2.87 5.61
C MET A 14 -0.82 4.37 5.73
N ASP A 15 0.15 5.21 6.11
CA ASP A 15 -0.02 6.67 6.10
C ASP A 15 -0.29 7.18 4.67
N LEU A 16 0.47 6.69 3.67
CA LEU A 16 0.25 7.00 2.26
C LEU A 16 -1.16 6.62 1.79
N VAL A 17 -1.66 5.43 2.16
CA VAL A 17 -3.05 5.02 1.85
C VAL A 17 -4.04 6.04 2.41
N THR A 18 -3.86 6.44 3.67
CA THR A 18 -4.75 7.42 4.31
C THR A 18 -4.74 8.77 3.57
N GLU A 19 -3.56 9.26 3.20
CA GLU A 19 -3.41 10.51 2.47
C GLU A 19 -4.02 10.43 1.05
N ILE A 20 -3.84 9.33 0.32
CA ILE A 20 -4.46 9.14 -0.99
C ILE A 20 -5.99 9.10 -0.88
N TYR A 21 -6.54 8.45 0.14
CA TYR A 21 -7.99 8.47 0.36
C TYR A 21 -8.50 9.88 0.64
N ARG A 22 -7.81 10.66 1.48
CA ARG A 22 -8.14 12.07 1.76
C ARG A 22 -8.04 12.94 0.50
N PHE A 23 -6.92 12.85 -0.22
CA PHE A 23 -6.68 13.63 -1.44
C PHE A 23 -7.76 13.38 -2.51
N THR A 24 -8.07 12.11 -2.77
CA THR A 24 -9.06 11.71 -3.78
C THR A 24 -10.52 11.97 -3.39
N GLN A 25 -10.82 12.39 -2.14
CA GLN A 25 -12.18 12.84 -1.77
C GLN A 25 -12.59 14.12 -2.49
N SER A 26 -11.62 14.94 -2.90
CA SER A 26 -11.86 16.22 -3.59
C SER A 26 -12.05 16.06 -5.11
N PHE A 27 -11.94 14.85 -5.64
CA PHE A 27 -12.02 14.60 -7.09
C PHE A 27 -13.48 14.70 -7.58
N PRO A 28 -13.71 15.06 -8.85
CA PRO A 28 -15.04 15.04 -9.45
C PRO A 28 -15.67 13.64 -9.39
N GLU A 29 -17.00 13.57 -9.24
CA GLU A 29 -17.74 12.29 -9.17
C GLU A 29 -17.49 11.40 -10.41
N GLN A 30 -17.24 12.02 -11.57
CA GLN A 30 -16.94 11.31 -12.82
C GLN A 30 -15.63 10.50 -12.74
N GLU A 31 -14.69 10.89 -11.88
CA GLU A 31 -13.41 10.19 -11.68
C GLU A 31 -13.48 9.05 -10.66
N LYS A 32 -14.63 8.86 -10.00
CA LYS A 32 -14.82 7.84 -8.94
C LYS A 32 -14.37 6.44 -9.38
N TYR A 33 -14.74 6.05 -10.60
CA TYR A 33 -14.34 4.76 -11.18
C TYR A 33 -13.09 4.86 -12.06
N GLY A 34 -12.70 6.07 -12.46
CA GLY A 34 -11.46 6.38 -13.18
C GLY A 34 -10.27 6.54 -12.23
N LEU A 35 -9.74 7.76 -12.13
CA LEU A 35 -8.51 8.05 -11.38
C LEU A 35 -8.61 7.71 -9.89
N THR A 36 -9.76 7.96 -9.25
CA THR A 36 -9.94 7.69 -7.82
C THR A 36 -9.80 6.20 -7.51
N SER A 37 -10.40 5.33 -8.34
CA SER A 37 -10.32 3.88 -8.13
C SER A 37 -8.92 3.34 -8.38
N GLN A 38 -8.20 3.89 -9.37
CA GLN A 38 -6.85 3.46 -9.70
C GLN A 38 -5.85 3.87 -8.61
N LEU A 39 -5.88 5.13 -8.18
CA LEU A 39 -4.99 5.65 -7.13
C LEU A 39 -5.19 4.92 -5.80
N ARG A 40 -6.44 4.71 -5.37
CA ARG A 40 -6.72 4.01 -4.10
C ARG A 40 -6.26 2.55 -4.14
N ARG A 41 -6.50 1.83 -5.24
CA ARG A 41 -6.02 0.44 -5.40
C ARG A 41 -4.50 0.35 -5.43
N ALA A 42 -3.85 1.25 -6.15
CA ALA A 42 -2.39 1.31 -6.19
C ALA A 42 -1.79 1.65 -4.82
N ALA A 43 -2.38 2.59 -4.08
CA ALA A 43 -1.91 2.92 -2.73
C ALA A 43 -2.05 1.72 -1.78
N VAL A 44 -3.19 1.00 -1.81
CA VAL A 44 -3.44 -0.18 -0.96
C VAL A 44 -2.54 -1.36 -1.32
N SER A 45 -2.10 -1.49 -2.58
CA SER A 45 -1.21 -2.57 -2.98
C SER A 45 0.17 -2.48 -2.32
N VAL A 46 0.66 -1.28 -2.00
CA VAL A 46 1.97 -1.07 -1.37
C VAL A 46 2.09 -1.76 0.00
N PRO A 47 1.29 -1.42 1.04
CA PRO A 47 1.38 -2.10 2.33
C PRO A 47 1.00 -3.58 2.24
N SER A 48 0.15 -3.96 1.29
CA SER A 48 -0.25 -5.36 1.06
C SER A 48 0.93 -6.21 0.59
N ASN A 49 1.69 -5.74 -0.41
CA ASN A 49 2.88 -6.43 -0.90
C ASN A 49 3.99 -6.48 0.16
N ILE A 50 4.18 -5.41 0.94
CA ILE A 50 5.13 -5.42 2.06
C ILE A 50 4.73 -6.46 3.10
N ALA A 51 3.46 -6.54 3.46
CA ALA A 51 2.95 -7.51 4.44
C ALA A 51 3.09 -8.95 3.94
N GLU A 52 2.76 -9.20 2.67
CA GLU A 52 2.89 -10.51 2.05
C GLU A 52 4.36 -10.95 1.98
N GLY A 53 5.25 -10.07 1.51
CA GLY A 53 6.68 -10.36 1.44
C GLY A 53 7.27 -10.61 2.83
N ALA A 54 6.88 -9.84 3.84
CA ALA A 54 7.38 -10.00 5.22
C ALA A 54 6.94 -11.31 5.88
N ALA A 55 5.89 -11.95 5.35
CA ALA A 55 5.45 -13.28 5.78
C ALA A 55 6.22 -14.43 5.07
N ARG A 56 7.13 -14.14 4.13
CA ARG A 56 7.93 -15.15 3.42
C ARG A 56 9.22 -15.51 4.18
N ASN A 57 9.68 -16.75 4.00
CA ASN A 57 10.77 -17.34 4.76
C ASN A 57 12.19 -16.94 4.31
N SER A 58 12.35 -16.16 3.23
CA SER A 58 13.68 -15.76 2.74
C SER A 58 13.73 -14.28 2.35
N LYS A 59 14.90 -13.64 2.60
CA LYS A 59 15.16 -12.25 2.17
C LYS A 59 15.05 -12.09 0.64
N LYS A 60 15.34 -13.15 -0.11
CA LYS A 60 15.27 -13.17 -1.58
C LYS A 60 13.83 -13.12 -2.07
N ASP A 61 12.92 -13.79 -1.36
CA ASP A 61 11.49 -13.73 -1.66
C ASP A 61 10.89 -12.39 -1.22
N PHE A 62 11.29 -11.85 -0.07
CA PHE A 62 10.87 -10.51 0.36
C PHE A 62 11.19 -9.43 -0.68
N ALA A 63 12.40 -9.47 -1.27
CA ALA A 63 12.81 -8.51 -2.28
C ALA A 63 11.90 -8.51 -3.51
N ARG A 64 11.34 -9.66 -3.91
CA ARG A 64 10.44 -9.76 -5.09
C ARG A 64 9.12 -8.99 -4.92
N PHE A 65 8.70 -8.75 -3.68
CA PHE A 65 7.48 -7.97 -3.38
C PHE A 65 7.76 -6.47 -3.21
N LEU A 66 9.02 -6.02 -3.36
CA LEU A 66 9.41 -4.62 -3.22
C LEU A 66 9.69 -3.93 -4.57
N TYR A 67 9.61 -4.65 -5.69
CA TYR A 67 9.85 -4.15 -7.05
C TYR A 67 8.54 -3.95 -7.82
#